data_AF-A0A3P0X3Y1-F1
#
_entry.id   AF-A0A3P0X3Y1-F1
#
_cell.length_a   1.000
_cell.length_b   1.000
_cell.length_c   1.000
_cell.angle_alpha   90.00
_cell.angle_beta   90.00
_cell.angle_gamma   90.00
#
_symmetry.space_group_name_H-M   'P 1'
#
loop_
_entity.id
_entity.type
_entity.pdbx_description
1 polymer ?
#
loop_
_entity_poly.entity_id
_entity_poly.type
_entity_poly.pdbx_seq_one_letter_code
_entity_poly.pdbx_strand_id
1 'polypeptide(L)'
;MFDAWPAVSRTFATDRLSLLRRLPLALCPSFAKQMHVLNTSFPAEVASLQSQCDQLAAMPAETLNPLLLPFEQLRLSSELTNMDWLKDPDTFMAAFSAWLWSSGQVDEFRTASHALFAAIAQRETPPHRLVVVVVGRGVASPPTRPFARLRKHGVLLTSLQPETLPQQLCNAFREHAATLASHYAHWYVDGGEPWTQGLEKLPATVAVSYPELAPLRTRMLANMEATISEGNAGAEKMRANMGGITPADLRADELTPDPVLQRFYTELFTLSSGPQLFSTSFVQWTGRELLRRAQPRTLLLRYAPRQRNRAFNDLLAGKEATALDPEGSLIDAEMGAYYTWLEMNRISAQGNSTFVAWREGTGTAVIAGKNAPQGTVSSTPLTLEKALLLFA
;
A
#
# COMPACT_ATOMS: atom_id res chain seq x y z
N MET A 1 -6.10 -27.93 16.37
CA MET A 1 -6.52 -27.33 15.07
C MET A 1 -5.56 -26.21 14.66
N PHE A 2 -5.22 -25.29 15.56
CA PHE A 2 -4.30 -24.17 15.28
C PHE A 2 -2.89 -24.36 15.87
N ASP A 3 -2.48 -25.60 16.16
CA ASP A 3 -1.29 -25.88 16.98
C ASP A 3 0.03 -25.51 16.31
N ALA A 4 0.02 -25.42 14.98
CA ALA A 4 1.15 -24.94 14.17
C ALA A 4 1.19 -23.42 14.00
N TRP A 5 0.14 -22.69 14.45
CA TRP A 5 0.07 -21.24 14.27
C TRP A 5 0.86 -20.49 15.34
N PRO A 6 1.39 -19.29 15.03
CA PRO A 6 1.99 -18.40 16.03
C PRO A 6 1.05 -18.14 17.21
N ALA A 7 1.59 -17.89 18.41
CA ALA A 7 0.79 -17.83 19.63
C ALA A 7 -0.35 -16.80 19.57
N VAL A 8 -0.10 -15.58 19.11
CA VAL A 8 -1.13 -14.53 19.00
C VAL A 8 -2.18 -14.91 17.95
N SER A 9 -1.76 -15.34 16.75
CA SER A 9 -2.67 -15.86 15.71
C SER A 9 -3.55 -17.01 16.22
N ARG A 10 -2.96 -17.95 16.98
CA ARG A 10 -3.64 -19.11 17.56
C ARG A 10 -4.70 -18.72 18.57
N THR A 11 -4.36 -17.85 19.53
CA THR A 11 -5.31 -17.35 20.52
C THR A 11 -6.45 -16.63 19.82
N PHE A 12 -6.14 -15.72 18.89
CA PHE A 12 -7.14 -14.97 18.14
C PHE A 12 -8.11 -15.87 17.38
N ALA A 13 -7.60 -16.89 16.68
CA ALA A 13 -8.43 -17.84 15.94
C ALA A 13 -9.27 -18.74 16.86
N THR A 14 -8.71 -19.15 18.00
CA THR A 14 -9.40 -19.99 18.99
C THR A 14 -10.58 -19.25 19.62
N ASP A 15 -10.38 -17.99 20.01
CA ASP A 15 -11.44 -17.14 20.58
C ASP A 15 -12.59 -16.90 19.61
N ARG A 16 -12.33 -17.00 18.29
CA ARG A 16 -13.31 -16.77 17.20
C ARG A 16 -13.75 -18.05 16.51
N LEU A 17 -13.49 -19.21 17.12
CA LEU A 17 -13.86 -20.51 16.54
C LEU A 17 -15.36 -20.64 16.30
N SER A 18 -16.20 -20.06 17.16
CA SER A 18 -17.64 -20.03 17.00
C SER A 18 -18.08 -19.28 15.74
N LEU A 19 -17.43 -18.15 15.44
CA LEU A 19 -17.65 -17.40 14.19
C LEU A 19 -17.19 -18.22 12.98
N LEU A 20 -15.97 -18.76 13.01
CA LEU A 20 -15.44 -19.54 11.88
C LEU A 20 -16.32 -20.76 11.55
N ARG A 21 -16.97 -21.38 12.53
CA ARG A 21 -17.92 -22.47 12.32
C ARG A 21 -19.24 -22.04 11.66
N ARG A 22 -19.61 -20.76 11.78
CA ARG A 22 -20.83 -20.19 11.15
C ARG A 22 -20.60 -19.74 9.71
N LEU A 23 -19.34 -19.48 9.33
CA LEU A 23 -19.01 -18.97 8.00
C LEU A 23 -18.91 -20.13 6.98
N PRO A 24 -19.37 -19.93 5.73
CA PRO A 24 -19.24 -20.92 4.67
C PRO A 24 -17.77 -21.08 4.24
N LEU A 25 -17.44 -22.24 3.67
CA LEU A 25 -16.09 -22.55 3.19
C LEU A 25 -15.58 -21.56 2.13
N ALA A 26 -16.47 -20.93 1.35
CA ALA A 26 -16.11 -19.88 0.41
C ALA A 26 -15.55 -18.60 1.09
N LEU A 27 -15.76 -18.41 2.39
CA LEU A 27 -15.30 -17.25 3.17
C LEU A 27 -14.23 -17.60 4.20
N CYS A 28 -14.35 -18.73 4.90
CA CYS A 28 -13.46 -19.12 6.01
C CYS A 28 -11.95 -18.97 5.70
N PRO A 29 -11.44 -19.45 4.57
CA PRO A 29 -10.01 -19.38 4.24
C PRO A 29 -9.48 -17.94 4.12
N SER A 30 -10.33 -16.99 3.70
CA SER A 30 -9.96 -15.57 3.63
C SER A 30 -9.74 -14.95 5.02
N PHE A 31 -10.54 -15.35 6.02
CA PHE A 31 -10.34 -14.95 7.41
C PHE A 31 -9.13 -15.66 8.01
N ALA A 32 -8.99 -16.97 7.78
CA ALA A 32 -7.86 -17.74 8.28
C ALA A 32 -6.51 -17.23 7.74
N LYS A 33 -6.43 -16.86 6.45
CA LYS A 33 -5.25 -16.20 5.87
C LYS A 33 -4.84 -14.96 6.66
N GLN A 34 -5.79 -14.08 6.96
CA GLN A 34 -5.53 -12.86 7.71
C GLN A 34 -5.16 -13.14 9.17
N MET A 35 -5.84 -14.11 9.80
CA MET A 35 -5.56 -14.53 11.17
C MET A 35 -4.17 -15.18 11.31
N HIS A 36 -3.75 -15.97 10.32
CA HIS A 36 -2.47 -16.70 10.34
C HIS A 36 -1.27 -15.74 10.48
N VAL A 37 -1.34 -14.60 9.78
CA VAL A 37 -0.25 -13.62 9.71
C VAL A 37 -0.36 -12.49 10.74
N LEU A 38 -1.25 -12.59 11.74
CA LEU A 38 -1.53 -11.50 12.69
C LEU A 38 -0.29 -10.98 13.42
N ASN A 39 0.64 -11.86 13.79
CA ASN A 39 1.89 -11.50 14.47
C ASN A 39 2.77 -10.51 13.69
N THR A 40 2.59 -10.41 12.38
CA THR A 40 3.38 -9.56 11.47
C THR A 40 2.51 -8.60 10.67
N SER A 41 1.25 -8.42 11.07
CA SER A 41 0.32 -7.48 10.45
C SER A 41 0.41 -6.11 11.11
N PHE A 42 0.12 -5.05 10.34
CA PHE A 42 0.04 -3.71 10.91
C PHE A 42 -1.11 -3.60 11.93
N PRO A 43 -0.99 -2.73 12.96
CA PRO A 43 -2.06 -2.52 13.93
C PRO A 43 -3.42 -2.20 13.30
N ALA A 44 -3.44 -1.44 12.20
CA ALA A 44 -4.67 -1.13 11.47
C ALA A 44 -5.31 -2.37 10.81
N GLU A 45 -4.51 -3.31 10.28
CA GLU A 45 -4.99 -4.59 9.75
C GLU A 45 -5.57 -5.45 10.87
N VAL A 46 -4.84 -5.60 11.99
CA VAL A 46 -5.29 -6.36 13.17
C VAL A 46 -6.62 -5.80 13.69
N ALA A 47 -6.69 -4.49 13.85
CA ALA A 47 -7.88 -3.83 14.37
C ALA A 47 -9.05 -3.94 13.38
N SER A 48 -8.81 -3.84 12.06
CA SER A 48 -9.83 -4.06 11.04
C SER A 48 -10.40 -5.48 11.10
N LEU A 49 -9.53 -6.50 11.15
CA LEU A 49 -9.94 -7.90 11.25
C LEU A 49 -10.74 -8.16 12.54
N GLN A 50 -10.25 -7.66 13.67
CA GLN A 50 -10.94 -7.72 14.96
C GLN A 50 -12.37 -7.18 14.84
N SER A 51 -12.52 -5.95 14.33
CA SER A 51 -13.80 -5.28 14.19
C SER A 51 -14.75 -6.06 13.27
N GLN A 52 -14.26 -6.57 12.15
CA GLN A 52 -15.08 -7.37 11.23
C GLN A 52 -15.56 -8.66 11.92
N CYS A 53 -14.68 -9.37 12.61
CA CYS A 53 -15.04 -10.57 13.35
C CYS A 53 -16.07 -10.28 14.45
N ASP A 54 -15.87 -9.23 15.24
CA ASP A 54 -16.77 -8.88 16.35
C ASP A 54 -18.17 -8.53 15.84
N GLN A 55 -18.26 -7.73 14.79
CA GLN A 55 -19.54 -7.34 14.19
C GLN A 55 -20.27 -8.53 13.58
N LEU A 56 -19.56 -9.40 12.85
CA LEU A 56 -20.16 -10.63 12.30
C LEU A 56 -20.59 -11.59 13.41
N ALA A 57 -19.82 -11.72 14.49
CA ALA A 57 -20.16 -12.56 15.62
C ALA A 57 -21.41 -12.05 16.34
N ALA A 58 -21.52 -10.74 16.53
CA ALA A 58 -22.66 -10.07 17.16
C ALA A 58 -23.91 -9.97 16.26
N MET A 59 -23.77 -10.17 14.95
CA MET A 59 -24.89 -10.06 14.01
C MET A 59 -25.93 -11.17 14.25
N PRO A 60 -27.22 -10.81 14.41
CA PRO A 60 -28.30 -11.79 14.56
C PRO A 60 -28.37 -12.74 13.36
N ALA A 61 -28.78 -13.99 13.60
CA ALA A 61 -28.85 -15.01 12.55
C ALA A 61 -29.83 -14.63 11.44
N GLU A 62 -30.91 -13.93 11.77
CA GLU A 62 -31.92 -13.42 10.85
C GLU A 62 -31.36 -12.41 9.86
N THR A 63 -30.30 -11.68 10.24
CA THR A 63 -29.58 -10.74 9.37
C THR A 63 -28.39 -11.39 8.67
N LEU A 64 -27.63 -12.23 9.38
CA LEU A 64 -26.42 -12.84 8.84
C LEU A 64 -26.72 -13.92 7.81
N ASN A 65 -27.70 -14.80 8.06
CA ASN A 65 -27.97 -15.94 7.18
C ASN A 65 -28.33 -15.51 5.74
N PRO A 66 -29.19 -14.48 5.51
CA PRO A 66 -29.43 -13.98 4.16
C PRO A 66 -28.18 -13.44 3.46
N LEU A 67 -27.22 -12.88 4.21
CA LEU A 67 -25.94 -12.39 3.67
C LEU A 67 -24.97 -13.52 3.34
N LEU A 68 -25.03 -14.64 4.06
CA LEU A 68 -24.18 -15.81 3.84
C LEU A 68 -24.72 -16.76 2.76
N LEU A 69 -26.05 -16.79 2.56
CA LEU A 69 -26.70 -17.69 1.62
C LEU A 69 -26.11 -17.68 0.19
N PRO A 70 -25.77 -16.53 -0.42
CA PRO A 70 -25.15 -16.53 -1.74
C PRO A 70 -23.81 -17.27 -1.80
N PHE A 71 -23.05 -17.27 -0.70
CA PHE A 71 -21.77 -18.00 -0.62
C PHE A 71 -21.97 -19.50 -0.45
N GLU A 72 -23.03 -19.92 0.24
CA GLU A 72 -23.41 -21.34 0.38
C GLU A 72 -23.89 -21.94 -0.95
N GLN A 73 -24.46 -21.10 -1.82
CA GLN A 73 -24.91 -21.51 -3.15
C GLN A 73 -23.77 -21.64 -4.17
N LEU A 74 -22.57 -21.16 -3.85
CA LEU A 74 -21.41 -21.33 -4.72
C LEU A 74 -21.02 -22.81 -4.79
N ARG A 75 -20.90 -23.32 -6.01
CA ARG A 75 -20.41 -24.68 -6.25
C ARG A 75 -18.89 -24.68 -6.06
N LEU A 76 -18.40 -25.54 -5.18
CA LEU A 76 -16.97 -25.79 -4.98
C LEU A 76 -16.58 -27.10 -5.66
N SER A 77 -15.36 -27.17 -6.20
CA SER A 77 -14.81 -28.44 -6.70
C SER A 77 -14.52 -29.40 -5.54
N SER A 78 -14.52 -30.71 -5.83
CA SER A 78 -14.17 -31.74 -4.84
C SER A 78 -12.76 -31.55 -4.29
N GLU A 79 -11.85 -31.04 -5.11
CA GLU A 79 -10.49 -30.69 -4.70
C GLU A 79 -10.52 -29.61 -3.61
N LEU A 80 -11.21 -28.49 -3.85
CA LEU A 80 -11.33 -27.39 -2.88
C LEU A 80 -11.97 -27.85 -1.57
N THR A 81 -13.01 -28.67 -1.63
CA THR A 81 -13.67 -29.17 -0.40
C THR A 81 -12.78 -30.07 0.45
N ASN A 82 -11.77 -30.70 -0.15
CA ASN A 82 -10.86 -31.62 0.53
C ASN A 82 -9.51 -30.96 0.91
N MET A 83 -9.27 -29.72 0.51
CA MET A 83 -8.05 -29.00 0.86
C MET A 83 -8.00 -28.65 2.35
N ASP A 84 -6.84 -28.81 2.97
CA ASP A 84 -6.56 -28.34 4.32
C ASP A 84 -6.24 -26.83 4.31
N TRP A 85 -7.28 -26.03 4.13
CA TRP A 85 -7.20 -24.56 4.07
C TRP A 85 -6.75 -23.91 5.39
N LEU A 86 -6.74 -24.64 6.51
CA LEU A 86 -6.22 -24.15 7.79
C LEU A 86 -4.71 -24.25 7.86
N LYS A 87 -4.13 -25.26 7.23
CA LYS A 87 -2.69 -25.43 7.09
C LYS A 87 -2.12 -24.52 6.01
N ASP A 88 -2.81 -24.41 4.88
CA ASP A 88 -2.36 -23.61 3.74
C ASP A 88 -3.51 -22.78 3.12
N PRO A 89 -3.88 -21.66 3.77
CA PRO A 89 -4.96 -20.81 3.27
C PRO A 89 -4.57 -20.11 1.97
N ASP A 90 -3.28 -19.89 1.69
CA ASP A 90 -2.82 -19.22 0.48
C ASP A 90 -3.04 -20.07 -0.77
N THR A 91 -2.64 -21.35 -0.73
CA THR A 91 -2.91 -22.29 -1.82
C THR A 91 -4.41 -22.47 -2.05
N PHE A 92 -5.21 -22.57 -0.98
CA PHE A 92 -6.67 -22.62 -1.14
C PHE A 92 -7.19 -21.39 -1.88
N MET A 93 -6.79 -20.17 -1.46
CA MET A 93 -7.29 -18.93 -2.07
C MET A 93 -6.90 -18.80 -3.54
N ALA A 94 -5.69 -19.25 -3.92
CA ALA A 94 -5.26 -19.27 -5.31
C ALA A 94 -6.12 -20.24 -6.15
N ALA A 95 -6.33 -21.47 -5.66
CA ALA A 95 -7.16 -22.47 -6.33
C ALA A 95 -8.64 -22.04 -6.39
N PHE A 96 -9.17 -21.44 -5.33
CA PHE A 96 -10.54 -20.96 -5.25
C PHE A 96 -10.78 -19.81 -6.24
N SER A 97 -9.85 -18.85 -6.34
CA SER A 97 -9.93 -17.78 -7.33
C SER A 97 -9.92 -18.36 -8.76
N ALA A 98 -9.03 -19.29 -9.07
CA ALA A 98 -8.98 -19.94 -10.38
C ALA A 98 -10.30 -20.66 -10.70
N TRP A 99 -10.88 -21.34 -9.71
CA TRP A 99 -12.17 -22.01 -9.84
C TRP A 99 -13.34 -21.05 -10.06
N LEU A 100 -13.41 -19.92 -9.33
CA LEU A 100 -14.46 -18.92 -9.52
C LEU A 100 -14.48 -18.39 -10.96
N TRP A 101 -13.30 -18.16 -11.55
CA TRP A 101 -13.18 -17.75 -12.94
C TRP A 101 -13.61 -18.85 -13.92
N SER A 102 -13.10 -20.07 -13.76
CA SER A 102 -13.39 -21.16 -14.69
C SER A 102 -14.84 -21.64 -14.62
N SER A 103 -15.47 -21.55 -13.46
CA SER A 103 -16.88 -21.90 -13.24
C SER A 103 -17.86 -20.76 -13.55
N GLY A 104 -17.36 -19.56 -13.85
CA GLY A 104 -18.17 -18.37 -14.12
C GLY A 104 -18.89 -17.78 -12.91
N GLN A 105 -18.47 -18.13 -11.67
CA GLN A 105 -19.13 -17.73 -10.41
C GLN A 105 -18.49 -16.48 -9.76
N VAL A 106 -17.56 -15.82 -10.46
CA VAL A 106 -16.78 -14.70 -9.91
C VAL A 106 -17.65 -13.48 -9.61
N ASP A 107 -18.67 -13.20 -10.42
CA ASP A 107 -19.52 -12.02 -10.27
C ASP A 107 -20.51 -12.18 -9.10
N GLU A 108 -21.04 -13.39 -8.91
CA GLU A 108 -21.86 -13.75 -7.75
C GLU A 108 -21.05 -13.63 -6.46
N PHE A 109 -19.82 -14.18 -6.44
CA PHE A 109 -18.93 -14.06 -5.28
C PHE A 109 -18.61 -12.59 -4.96
N ARG A 110 -18.33 -11.76 -5.97
CA ARG A 110 -18.04 -10.32 -5.77
C ARG A 110 -19.25 -9.57 -5.24
N THR A 111 -20.44 -9.83 -5.81
CA THR A 111 -21.69 -9.19 -5.38
C THR A 111 -22.02 -9.56 -3.93
N ALA A 112 -21.91 -10.84 -3.59
CA ALA A 112 -22.11 -11.34 -2.23
C ALA A 112 -21.11 -10.73 -1.23
N SER A 113 -19.83 -10.66 -1.61
CA SER A 113 -18.77 -10.02 -0.80
C SER A 113 -19.09 -8.56 -0.54
N HIS A 114 -19.47 -7.81 -1.57
CA HIS A 114 -19.86 -6.41 -1.40
C HIS A 114 -21.05 -6.25 -0.45
N ALA A 115 -22.09 -7.09 -0.58
CA ALA A 115 -23.26 -7.03 0.30
C ALA A 115 -22.92 -7.34 1.76
N LEU A 116 -22.12 -8.40 2.01
CA LEU A 116 -21.68 -8.76 3.35
C LEU A 116 -20.87 -7.64 4.01
N PHE A 117 -19.86 -7.10 3.31
CA PHE A 117 -18.99 -6.06 3.88
C PHE A 117 -19.67 -4.69 3.95
N ALA A 118 -20.72 -4.43 3.16
CA ALA A 118 -21.55 -3.24 3.31
C ALA A 118 -22.43 -3.28 4.56
N ALA A 119 -22.80 -4.48 5.04
CA ALA A 119 -23.58 -4.67 6.25
C ALA A 119 -22.75 -4.55 7.54
N ILE A 120 -21.42 -4.60 7.43
CA ILE A 120 -20.49 -4.33 8.53
C ILE A 120 -20.31 -2.81 8.62
N ALA A 121 -20.64 -2.23 9.78
CA ALA A 121 -20.50 -0.81 10.03
C ALA A 121 -19.05 -0.36 9.80
N GLN A 122 -18.89 0.69 9.00
CA GLN A 122 -17.62 1.39 8.89
C GLN A 122 -17.25 1.97 10.26
N ARG A 123 -15.97 1.83 10.64
CA ARG A 123 -15.44 2.37 11.90
C ARG A 123 -15.66 3.88 11.99
N GLU A 124 -15.52 4.38 13.23
CA GLU A 124 -15.51 5.80 13.58
C GLU A 124 -14.75 6.66 12.57
N THR A 125 -15.18 7.92 12.44
CA THR A 125 -14.62 8.89 11.51
C THR A 125 -13.09 8.89 11.61
N PRO A 126 -12.35 8.38 10.60
CA PRO A 126 -10.92 8.26 10.68
C PRO A 126 -10.35 9.67 10.85
N PRO A 127 -9.38 9.90 11.76
CA PRO A 127 -8.97 11.25 12.08
C PRO A 127 -8.30 11.95 10.87
N HIS A 128 -8.01 13.26 10.94
CA HIS A 128 -7.49 14.03 9.79
C HIS A 128 -6.18 13.47 9.20
N ARG A 129 -6.06 13.24 7.89
CA ARG A 129 -4.83 12.74 7.27
C ARG A 129 -4.07 13.81 6.49
N LEU A 130 -2.74 13.82 6.57
CA LEU A 130 -1.87 14.62 5.71
C LEU A 130 -1.07 13.71 4.78
N VAL A 131 -1.28 13.84 3.48
CA VAL A 131 -0.53 13.11 2.46
C VAL A 131 0.17 14.07 1.52
N VAL A 132 1.49 13.93 1.39
CA VAL A 132 2.35 14.72 0.53
C VAL A 132 2.97 13.81 -0.51
N VAL A 133 2.93 14.22 -1.78
CA VAL A 133 3.62 13.58 -2.89
C VAL A 133 4.54 14.59 -3.57
N VAL A 134 5.83 14.30 -3.60
CA VAL A 134 6.87 15.13 -4.22
C VAL A 134 7.33 14.46 -5.52
N VAL A 135 7.29 15.21 -6.63
CA VAL A 135 7.57 14.69 -7.97
C VAL A 135 8.55 15.59 -8.74
N GLY A 136 9.16 15.05 -9.79
CA GLY A 136 9.88 15.86 -10.79
C GLY A 136 11.31 16.26 -10.44
N ARG A 137 11.94 15.60 -9.47
CA ARG A 137 13.37 15.76 -9.19
C ARG A 137 14.19 15.63 -10.48
N GLY A 138 15.03 16.63 -10.76
CA GLY A 138 15.98 16.59 -11.89
C GLY A 138 15.36 16.81 -13.28
N VAL A 139 14.09 17.20 -13.39
CA VAL A 139 13.45 17.49 -14.68
C VAL A 139 13.84 18.87 -15.18
N ALA A 140 14.42 18.95 -16.38
CA ALA A 140 14.81 20.23 -16.98
C ALA A 140 13.64 20.98 -17.64
N SER A 141 12.73 20.24 -18.29
CA SER A 141 11.64 20.83 -19.07
C SER A 141 10.27 20.63 -18.40
N PRO A 142 9.54 21.70 -18.06
CA PRO A 142 8.21 21.60 -17.48
C PRO A 142 7.16 21.01 -18.44
N PRO A 143 6.32 20.05 -17.99
CA PRO A 143 5.16 19.65 -18.78
C PRO A 143 4.21 20.83 -18.92
N THR A 144 3.53 20.91 -20.06
CA THR A 144 2.61 22.01 -20.39
C THR A 144 1.39 22.08 -19.47
N ARG A 145 1.01 20.96 -18.83
CA ARG A 145 -0.14 20.84 -17.93
C ARG A 145 0.21 19.99 -16.72
N PRO A 146 0.90 20.55 -15.71
CA PRO A 146 1.24 19.80 -14.51
C PRO A 146 -0.02 19.33 -13.79
N PHE A 147 0.04 18.13 -13.23
CA PHE A 147 -1.02 17.57 -12.38
C PHE A 147 -2.41 17.53 -13.03
N ALA A 148 -2.50 17.28 -14.34
CA ALA A 148 -3.75 17.38 -15.11
C ALA A 148 -4.94 16.59 -14.53
N ARG A 149 -4.68 15.45 -13.88
CA ARG A 149 -5.71 14.64 -13.20
C ARG A 149 -6.04 15.11 -11.79
N LEU A 150 -5.11 15.73 -11.08
CA LEU A 150 -5.31 16.19 -9.70
C LEU A 150 -5.93 17.59 -9.63
N ARG A 151 -5.66 18.46 -10.61
CA ARG A 151 -6.18 19.85 -10.62
C ARG A 151 -7.70 19.94 -10.53
N LYS A 152 -8.44 18.94 -11.02
CA LYS A 152 -9.91 18.88 -10.92
C LYS A 152 -10.42 18.62 -9.50
N HIS A 153 -9.54 18.26 -8.57
CA HIS A 153 -9.87 17.86 -7.20
C HIS A 153 -9.33 18.82 -6.13
N GLY A 154 -8.62 19.88 -6.54
CA GLY A 154 -8.04 20.85 -5.63
C GLY A 154 -7.74 22.18 -6.32
N VAL A 155 -6.94 23.01 -5.65
CA VAL A 155 -6.42 24.26 -6.21
C VAL A 155 -5.02 24.03 -6.76
N LEU A 156 -4.77 24.43 -8.00
CA LEU A 156 -3.42 24.49 -8.57
C LEU A 156 -2.75 25.81 -8.18
N LEU A 157 -1.65 25.73 -7.47
CA LEU A 157 -0.79 26.84 -7.12
C LEU A 157 0.36 26.92 -8.13
N THR A 158 0.64 28.12 -8.66
CA THR A 158 1.70 28.34 -9.66
C THR A 158 2.79 29.30 -9.21
N SER A 159 2.71 29.80 -7.97
CA SER A 159 3.59 30.85 -7.45
C SER A 159 3.98 30.61 -5.98
N LEU A 160 4.19 29.35 -5.60
CA LEU A 160 4.82 29.01 -4.33
C LEU A 160 6.30 29.41 -4.33
N GLN A 161 6.86 29.71 -3.16
CA GLN A 161 8.29 30.01 -2.99
C GLN A 161 9.13 28.71 -2.95
N PRO A 162 9.82 28.34 -4.03
CA PRO A 162 10.41 26.99 -4.17
C PRO A 162 11.60 26.73 -3.25
N GLU A 163 12.36 27.75 -2.86
CA GLU A 163 13.61 27.61 -2.11
C GLU A 163 13.38 27.13 -0.67
N THR A 164 12.20 27.44 -0.11
CA THR A 164 11.83 27.11 1.27
C THR A 164 10.89 25.91 1.38
N LEU A 165 10.37 25.42 0.24
CA LEU A 165 9.34 24.39 0.16
C LEU A 165 9.73 23.04 0.82
N PRO A 166 10.94 22.47 0.60
CA PRO A 166 11.35 21.24 1.30
C PRO A 166 11.28 21.38 2.83
N GLN A 167 11.78 22.50 3.37
CA GLN A 167 11.78 22.75 4.81
C GLN A 167 10.36 22.95 5.33
N GLN A 168 9.52 23.71 4.61
CA GLN A 168 8.12 23.91 4.96
C GLN A 168 7.31 22.61 4.95
N LEU A 169 7.54 21.72 3.98
CA LEU A 169 6.94 20.39 3.95
C LEU A 169 7.38 19.54 5.15
N CYS A 170 8.67 19.56 5.49
CA CYS A 170 9.17 18.85 6.66
C CYS A 170 8.58 19.41 7.97
N ASN A 171 8.37 20.72 8.05
CA ASN A 171 7.72 21.36 9.20
C ASN A 171 6.25 20.93 9.31
N ALA A 172 5.48 21.03 8.22
CA ALA A 172 4.08 20.57 8.19
C ALA A 172 3.94 19.08 8.53
N PHE A 173 4.87 18.24 8.03
CA PHE A 173 4.94 16.83 8.40
C PHE A 173 5.15 16.65 9.90
N ARG A 174 6.15 17.33 10.47
CA ARG A 174 6.50 17.25 11.90
C ARG A 174 5.37 17.72 12.80
N GLU A 175 4.74 18.84 12.46
CA GLU A 175 3.60 19.38 13.20
C GLU A 175 2.42 18.40 13.20
N HIS A 176 2.08 17.84 12.04
CA HIS A 176 1.02 16.85 11.96
C HIS A 176 1.39 15.55 12.69
N ALA A 177 2.65 15.11 12.61
CA ALA A 177 3.13 13.91 13.27
C ALA A 177 3.13 14.05 14.81
N ALA A 178 3.41 15.24 15.33
CA ALA A 178 3.35 15.51 16.77
C ALA A 178 1.95 15.34 17.39
N THR A 179 0.88 15.32 16.57
CA THR A 179 -0.49 15.14 17.06
C THR A 179 -0.82 13.70 17.49
N LEU A 180 -0.01 12.70 17.09
CA LEU A 180 -0.24 11.30 17.47
C LEU A 180 1.06 10.50 17.56
N ALA A 181 1.45 10.04 18.75
CA ALA A 181 2.66 9.23 18.92
C ALA A 181 2.43 7.71 18.69
N SER A 182 1.65 7.32 17.68
CA SER A 182 1.35 5.91 17.42
C SER A 182 2.36 5.28 16.46
N HIS A 183 2.78 4.05 16.75
CA HIS A 183 3.66 3.29 15.87
C HIS A 183 3.03 3.14 14.47
N TYR A 184 3.85 3.29 13.42
CA TYR A 184 3.45 3.30 12.01
C TYR A 184 2.43 4.38 11.60
N ALA A 185 2.17 5.40 12.42
CA ALA A 185 1.25 6.47 12.06
C ALA A 185 1.86 7.46 11.06
N HIS A 186 3.19 7.56 10.98
CA HIS A 186 3.89 8.55 10.18
C HIS A 186 4.94 7.86 9.31
N TRP A 187 4.95 8.19 8.02
CA TRP A 187 5.80 7.54 7.03
C TRP A 187 6.45 8.53 6.10
N TYR A 188 7.75 8.33 5.87
CA TYR A 188 8.50 8.98 4.82
C TYR A 188 9.07 7.92 3.88
N VAL A 189 8.69 7.97 2.61
CA VAL A 189 9.16 7.04 1.58
C VAL A 189 9.90 7.82 0.50
N ASP A 190 11.14 7.43 0.22
CA ASP A 190 11.96 8.08 -0.82
C ASP A 190 12.40 7.10 -1.91
N GLY A 191 12.27 7.50 -3.17
CA GLY A 191 12.73 6.72 -4.32
C GLY A 191 14.23 6.78 -4.57
N GLY A 192 14.98 7.63 -3.86
CA GLY A 192 16.41 7.84 -4.02
C GLY A 192 17.04 8.26 -2.70
N GLU A 193 18.00 9.18 -2.76
CA GLU A 193 18.66 9.69 -1.54
C GLU A 193 17.68 10.49 -0.67
N PRO A 194 17.51 10.09 0.61
CA PRO A 194 16.66 10.79 1.56
C PRO A 194 17.05 12.26 1.74
N TRP A 195 16.05 13.06 2.09
CA TRP A 195 16.22 14.43 2.54
C TRP A 195 17.01 14.51 3.85
N THR A 196 17.91 15.49 3.95
CA THR A 196 18.78 15.69 5.12
C THR A 196 18.08 16.42 6.28
N GLN A 197 16.82 16.78 6.12
CA GLN A 197 15.99 17.55 7.06
C GLN A 197 15.54 16.73 8.30
N GLY A 198 15.98 15.48 8.45
CA GLY A 198 15.85 14.71 9.68
C GLY A 198 14.47 14.09 9.90
N LEU A 199 13.69 13.86 8.84
CA LEU A 199 12.38 13.18 8.95
C LEU A 199 12.52 11.76 9.49
N GLU A 200 13.61 11.09 9.16
CA GLU A 200 13.99 9.76 9.65
C GLU A 200 14.28 9.71 11.16
N LYS A 201 14.52 10.87 11.78
CA LYS A 201 14.79 10.98 13.21
C LYS A 201 13.56 11.38 14.03
N LEU A 202 12.41 11.56 13.37
CA LEU A 202 11.19 11.93 14.06
C LEU A 202 10.65 10.72 14.86
N PRO A 203 10.24 10.91 16.13
CA PRO A 203 9.60 9.86 16.90
C PRO A 203 8.38 9.29 16.17
N ALA A 204 8.18 7.97 16.30
CA ALA A 204 7.05 7.26 15.70
C ALA A 204 6.92 7.43 14.16
N THR A 205 8.00 7.83 13.48
CA THR A 205 8.06 7.94 12.03
C THR A 205 8.90 6.80 11.45
N VAL A 206 8.35 6.08 10.49
CA VAL A 206 9.09 5.10 9.71
C VAL A 206 9.57 5.77 8.43
N ALA A 207 10.87 5.87 8.26
CA ALA A 207 11.49 6.29 7.02
C ALA A 207 12.01 5.05 6.27
N VAL A 208 11.79 5.00 4.96
CA VAL A 208 12.31 3.94 4.11
C VAL A 208 12.66 4.50 2.74
N SER A 209 13.82 4.11 2.21
CA SER A 209 14.25 4.54 0.88
C SER A 209 14.59 3.39 -0.05
N TYR A 210 14.48 3.66 -1.36
CA TYR A 210 14.82 2.68 -2.38
C TYR A 210 16.30 2.24 -2.35
N PRO A 211 17.28 3.13 -2.10
CA PRO A 211 18.67 2.72 -1.90
C PRO A 211 18.88 1.89 -0.63
N GLU A 212 18.21 2.23 0.48
CA GLU A 212 18.32 1.50 1.75
C GLU A 212 17.88 0.05 1.64
N LEU A 213 16.82 -0.24 0.86
CA LEU A 213 16.37 -1.61 0.62
C LEU A 213 17.15 -2.34 -0.49
N ALA A 214 18.28 -1.80 -0.97
CA ALA A 214 19.09 -2.43 -2.01
C ALA A 214 19.55 -3.87 -1.66
N PRO A 215 19.98 -4.20 -0.42
CA PRO A 215 20.39 -5.57 -0.10
C PRO A 215 19.26 -6.59 -0.32
N LEU A 216 18.04 -6.25 0.09
CA LEU A 216 16.86 -7.10 -0.06
C LEU A 216 16.46 -7.22 -1.53
N ARG A 217 16.52 -6.11 -2.28
CA ARG A 217 16.29 -6.08 -3.73
C ARG A 217 17.29 -6.94 -4.51
N THR A 218 18.58 -6.88 -4.18
CA THR A 218 19.62 -7.68 -4.85
C THR A 218 19.38 -9.17 -4.63
N ARG A 219 19.02 -9.59 -3.41
CA ARG A 219 18.67 -10.99 -3.12
C ARG A 219 17.41 -11.45 -3.86
N MET A 220 16.44 -10.55 -4.03
CA MET A 220 15.25 -10.81 -4.82
C MET A 220 15.58 -11.02 -6.30
N LEU A 221 16.40 -10.14 -6.90
CA LEU A 221 16.81 -10.25 -8.30
C LEU A 221 17.61 -11.53 -8.56
N ALA A 222 18.49 -11.93 -7.65
CA ALA A 222 19.21 -13.20 -7.74
C ALA A 222 18.26 -14.42 -7.73
N ASN A 223 17.21 -14.40 -6.89
CA ASN A 223 16.17 -15.44 -6.89
C ASN A 223 15.41 -15.50 -8.23
N MET A 224 15.09 -14.35 -8.80
CA MET A 224 14.44 -14.27 -10.11
C MET A 224 15.34 -14.83 -11.22
N GLU A 225 16.63 -14.46 -11.22
CA GLU A 225 17.61 -14.95 -12.19
C GLU A 225 17.79 -16.48 -12.11
N ALA A 226 17.88 -17.03 -10.89
CA ALA A 226 17.95 -18.47 -10.68
C ALA A 226 16.71 -19.19 -11.23
N THR A 227 15.52 -18.68 -10.92
CA THR A 227 14.25 -19.24 -11.41
C THR A 227 14.18 -19.27 -12.95
N ILE A 228 14.65 -18.21 -13.62
CA ILE A 228 14.68 -18.13 -15.09
C ILE A 228 15.69 -19.11 -15.69
N SER A 229 16.85 -19.25 -15.05
CA SER A 229 17.95 -20.11 -15.53
C SER A 229 17.60 -21.60 -15.50
N GLU A 230 16.64 -22.02 -14.68
CA GLU A 230 16.12 -23.39 -14.63
C GLU A 230 15.28 -23.80 -15.87
N GLY A 231 15.10 -22.89 -16.85
CA GLY A 231 14.61 -23.24 -18.19
C GLY A 231 13.11 -23.58 -18.30
N ASN A 232 12.34 -23.45 -17.22
CA ASN A 232 10.91 -23.79 -17.18
C ASN A 232 10.04 -22.75 -16.44
N ALA A 233 10.51 -21.51 -16.31
CA ALA A 233 9.81 -20.46 -15.58
C ALA A 233 8.87 -19.63 -16.46
N GLY A 234 7.67 -20.17 -16.73
CA GLY A 234 6.55 -19.33 -17.15
C GLY A 234 6.21 -18.27 -16.08
N ALA A 235 5.51 -17.20 -16.48
CA ALA A 235 5.17 -16.09 -15.58
C ALA A 235 4.43 -16.54 -14.31
N GLU A 236 3.59 -17.58 -14.39
CA GLU A 236 2.87 -18.14 -13.24
C GLU A 236 3.81 -18.89 -12.27
N LYS A 237 4.79 -19.65 -12.78
CA LYS A 237 5.79 -20.32 -11.93
C LYS A 237 6.67 -19.28 -11.23
N MET A 238 7.06 -18.22 -11.92
CA MET A 238 7.76 -17.10 -11.30
C MET A 238 6.93 -16.47 -10.18
N ARG A 239 5.64 -16.17 -10.44
CA ARG A 239 4.75 -15.60 -9.41
C ARG A 239 4.60 -16.52 -8.21
N ALA A 240 4.43 -17.84 -8.43
CA ALA A 240 4.33 -18.82 -7.35
C ALA A 240 5.62 -18.89 -6.52
N ASN A 241 6.78 -18.95 -7.18
CA ASN A 241 8.09 -18.93 -6.51
C ASN A 241 8.26 -17.65 -5.67
N MET A 242 7.94 -16.49 -6.22
CA MET A 242 8.02 -15.21 -5.51
C MET A 242 7.07 -15.17 -4.30
N GLY A 243 5.88 -15.76 -4.41
CA GLY A 243 4.91 -15.83 -3.32
C GLY A 243 5.38 -16.68 -2.13
N GLY A 244 6.28 -17.63 -2.35
CA GLY A 244 6.87 -18.46 -1.29
C GLY A 244 8.05 -17.81 -0.55
N ILE A 245 8.56 -16.66 -1.02
CA ILE A 245 9.72 -15.99 -0.42
C ILE A 245 9.33 -15.36 0.92
N THR A 246 10.03 -15.78 1.97
CA THR A 246 9.84 -15.32 3.34
C THR A 246 10.82 -14.19 3.70
N PRO A 247 10.58 -13.47 4.82
CA PRO A 247 11.56 -12.51 5.32
C PRO A 247 12.95 -13.09 5.60
N ALA A 248 13.01 -14.36 6.03
CA ALA A 248 14.28 -15.04 6.28
C ALA A 248 15.06 -15.31 4.99
N ASP A 249 14.38 -15.70 3.91
CA ASP A 249 15.01 -15.94 2.61
C ASP A 249 15.70 -14.69 2.05
N LEU A 250 15.13 -13.52 2.34
CA LEU A 250 15.71 -12.24 1.96
C LEU A 250 16.47 -11.54 3.10
N ARG A 251 16.76 -12.23 4.21
CA ARG A 251 17.52 -11.69 5.37
C ARG A 251 17.04 -10.29 5.78
N ALA A 252 15.72 -10.14 5.91
CA ALA A 252 15.10 -8.85 6.23
C ALA A 252 15.43 -8.37 7.65
N ASP A 253 15.81 -9.29 8.54
CA ASP A 253 16.28 -9.05 9.90
C ASP A 253 17.57 -8.21 9.97
N GLU A 254 18.35 -8.20 8.89
CA GLU A 254 19.54 -7.34 8.77
C GLU A 254 19.20 -5.86 8.60
N LEU A 255 18.00 -5.56 8.09
CA LEU A 255 17.54 -4.19 7.84
C LEU A 255 16.73 -3.65 9.01
N THR A 256 15.97 -4.50 9.68
CA THR A 256 15.13 -4.08 10.79
C THR A 256 14.82 -5.23 11.76
N PRO A 257 14.85 -5.00 13.08
CA PRO A 257 14.42 -6.00 14.06
C PRO A 257 12.89 -6.13 14.14
N ASP A 258 12.14 -5.24 13.50
CA ASP A 258 10.68 -5.21 13.58
C ASP A 258 10.07 -6.25 12.61
N PRO A 259 9.39 -7.30 13.12
CA PRO A 259 8.85 -8.37 12.29
C PRO A 259 7.72 -7.91 11.35
N VAL A 260 7.00 -6.82 11.66
CA VAL A 260 6.01 -6.23 10.76
C VAL A 260 6.71 -5.57 9.57
N LEU A 261 7.79 -4.83 9.83
CA LEU A 261 8.57 -4.19 8.77
C LEU A 261 9.35 -5.21 7.93
N GLN A 262 9.90 -6.28 8.55
CA GLN A 262 10.53 -7.37 7.81
C GLN A 262 9.58 -7.98 6.78
N ARG A 263 8.35 -8.33 7.20
CA ARG A 263 7.31 -8.82 6.29
C ARG A 263 6.93 -7.79 5.24
N PHE A 264 6.69 -6.54 5.66
CA PHE A 264 6.30 -5.48 4.75
C PHE A 264 7.34 -5.26 3.66
N TYR A 265 8.63 -5.12 4.02
CA TYR A 265 9.72 -4.91 3.06
C TYR A 265 9.89 -6.09 2.10
N THR A 266 9.77 -7.32 2.59
CA THR A 266 9.75 -8.50 1.70
C THR A 266 8.60 -8.44 0.70
N GLU A 267 7.38 -8.17 1.18
CA GLU A 267 6.18 -8.12 0.35
C GLU A 267 6.19 -6.98 -0.69
N LEU A 268 6.94 -5.90 -0.45
CA LEU A 268 7.15 -4.84 -1.45
C LEU A 268 7.83 -5.37 -2.72
N PHE A 269 8.65 -6.42 -2.62
CA PHE A 269 9.38 -7.01 -3.74
C PHE A 269 8.88 -8.41 -4.13
N THR A 270 7.88 -8.98 -3.47
CA THR A 270 7.32 -10.29 -3.86
C THR A 270 5.90 -10.20 -4.38
N LEU A 271 5.11 -9.20 -3.98
CA LEU A 271 3.68 -9.10 -4.35
C LEU A 271 3.39 -8.21 -5.56
N SER A 272 4.40 -7.53 -6.11
CA SER A 272 4.24 -6.67 -7.30
C SER A 272 5.42 -6.82 -8.23
N SER A 273 5.20 -6.56 -9.51
CA SER A 273 6.27 -6.44 -10.51
C SER A 273 6.62 -4.97 -10.70
N GLY A 274 7.89 -4.62 -10.57
CA GLY A 274 8.38 -3.26 -10.81
C GLY A 274 9.23 -2.68 -9.69
N PRO A 275 8.83 -2.78 -8.40
CA PRO A 275 9.65 -2.28 -7.30
C PRO A 275 11.06 -2.87 -7.28
N GLN A 276 11.29 -4.07 -7.84
CA GLN A 276 12.62 -4.67 -7.93
C GLN A 276 13.54 -3.94 -8.93
N LEU A 277 12.97 -3.13 -9.82
CA LEU A 277 13.67 -2.57 -10.98
C LEU A 277 13.65 -1.04 -11.01
N PHE A 278 12.57 -0.43 -10.54
CA PHE A 278 12.33 1.00 -10.69
C PHE A 278 11.94 1.65 -9.37
N SER A 279 12.64 2.73 -9.03
CA SER A 279 12.36 3.57 -7.86
C SER A 279 10.97 4.19 -7.90
N THR A 280 10.47 4.56 -9.08
CA THR A 280 9.12 5.12 -9.24
C THR A 280 8.04 4.09 -8.91
N SER A 281 8.20 2.86 -9.40
CA SER A 281 7.32 1.73 -9.04
C SER A 281 7.41 1.39 -7.56
N PHE A 282 8.60 1.46 -6.96
CA PHE A 282 8.78 1.29 -5.51
C PHE A 282 7.96 2.32 -4.73
N VAL A 283 8.12 3.63 -4.97
CA VAL A 283 7.39 4.67 -4.22
C VAL A 283 5.88 4.54 -4.42
N GLN A 284 5.43 4.27 -5.65
CA GLN A 284 4.02 4.06 -5.96
C GLN A 284 3.44 2.85 -5.22
N TRP A 285 4.13 1.71 -5.28
CA TRP A 285 3.68 0.47 -4.65
C TRP A 285 3.69 0.59 -3.12
N THR A 286 4.76 1.11 -2.54
CA THR A 286 4.87 1.35 -1.10
C THR A 286 3.77 2.29 -0.62
N GLY A 287 3.52 3.41 -1.32
CA GLY A 287 2.44 4.34 -0.96
C GLY A 287 1.06 3.68 -0.95
N ARG A 288 0.75 2.86 -1.97
CA ARG A 288 -0.50 2.09 -2.03
C ARG A 288 -0.62 1.09 -0.86
N GLU A 289 0.42 0.30 -0.62
CA GLU A 289 0.37 -0.71 0.43
C GLU A 289 0.34 -0.10 1.84
N LEU A 290 1.01 1.03 2.06
CA LEU A 290 0.88 1.79 3.31
C LEU A 290 -0.54 2.29 3.53
N LEU A 291 -1.17 2.93 2.54
CA LEU A 291 -2.54 3.40 2.66
C LEU A 291 -3.52 2.24 2.91
N ARG A 292 -3.31 1.08 2.28
CA ARG A 292 -4.17 -0.09 2.46
C ARG A 292 -3.99 -0.76 3.83
N ARG A 293 -2.75 -0.86 4.32
CA ARG A 293 -2.39 -1.74 5.44
C ARG A 293 -2.05 -0.98 6.71
N ALA A 294 -1.08 -0.06 6.64
CA ALA A 294 -0.66 0.73 7.80
C ALA A 294 -1.65 1.87 8.11
N GLN A 295 -2.37 2.36 7.09
CA GLN A 295 -3.29 3.50 7.15
C GLN A 295 -2.68 4.71 7.87
N PRO A 296 -1.58 5.28 7.36
CA PRO A 296 -0.85 6.34 8.04
C PRO A 296 -1.66 7.63 8.20
N ARG A 297 -1.42 8.34 9.31
CA ARG A 297 -1.93 9.69 9.59
C ARG A 297 -1.17 10.74 8.77
N THR A 298 0.13 10.55 8.63
CA THR A 298 1.01 11.41 7.84
C THR A 298 1.82 10.55 6.89
N LEU A 299 1.78 10.87 5.61
CA LEU A 299 2.54 10.17 4.59
C LEU A 299 3.24 11.17 3.69
N LEU A 300 4.56 11.04 3.53
CA LEU A 300 5.33 11.76 2.53
C LEU A 300 5.93 10.74 1.56
N LEU A 301 5.57 10.85 0.29
CA LEU A 301 6.12 10.05 -0.81
C LEU A 301 6.96 10.97 -1.69
N ARG A 302 8.24 10.66 -1.87
CA ARG A 302 9.11 11.41 -2.78
C ARG A 302 9.63 10.52 -3.89
N TYR A 303 9.26 10.86 -5.12
CA TYR A 303 9.70 10.17 -6.32
C TYR A 303 11.08 10.68 -6.75
N ALA A 304 12.04 9.77 -6.90
CA ALA A 304 13.33 10.05 -7.51
C ALA A 304 13.39 9.51 -8.95
N PRO A 305 14.30 10.04 -9.80
CA PRO A 305 14.45 9.54 -11.15
C PRO A 305 14.76 8.05 -11.20
N ARG A 306 14.01 7.28 -11.98
CA ARG A 306 14.33 5.89 -12.30
C ARG A 306 15.44 5.83 -13.33
N GLN A 307 16.09 4.68 -13.39
CA GLN A 307 16.96 4.33 -14.51
C GLN A 307 16.17 4.27 -15.83
N ARG A 308 16.85 4.57 -16.95
CA ARG A 308 16.28 4.33 -18.28
C ARG A 308 15.99 2.84 -18.48
N ASN A 309 14.92 2.56 -19.24
CA ASN A 309 14.55 1.19 -19.54
C ASN A 309 15.68 0.47 -20.30
N ARG A 310 15.93 -0.79 -19.94
CA ARG A 310 16.95 -1.67 -20.54
C ARG A 310 16.33 -3.02 -20.90
N ALA A 311 17.05 -3.84 -21.66
CA ALA A 311 16.67 -5.22 -21.86
C ALA A 311 16.52 -5.92 -20.50
N PHE A 312 15.47 -6.74 -20.36
CA PHE A 312 15.12 -7.38 -19.08
C PHE A 312 16.29 -8.17 -18.47
N ASN A 313 17.07 -8.86 -19.30
CA ASN A 313 18.25 -9.61 -18.86
C ASN A 313 19.33 -8.70 -18.25
N ASP A 314 19.53 -7.48 -18.78
CA ASP A 314 20.50 -6.53 -18.22
C ASP A 314 20.04 -5.95 -16.87
N LEU A 315 18.73 -5.87 -16.66
CA LEU A 315 18.13 -5.43 -15.41
C LEU A 315 18.25 -6.51 -14.32
N LEU A 316 18.07 -7.79 -14.69
CA LEU A 316 18.25 -8.92 -13.76
C LEU A 316 19.71 -9.10 -13.36
N ALA A 317 20.64 -8.95 -14.31
CA ALA A 317 22.08 -9.08 -14.07
C ALA A 317 22.67 -7.96 -13.18
N GLY A 318 21.86 -7.02 -12.68
CA GLY A 318 22.29 -6.00 -11.72
C GLY A 318 23.34 -5.01 -12.23
N LYS A 319 23.50 -4.86 -13.56
CA LYS A 319 24.47 -3.94 -14.15
C LYS A 319 24.10 -2.49 -13.80
N GLU A 320 25.07 -1.70 -13.34
CA GLU A 320 24.84 -0.29 -12.96
C GLU A 320 24.17 0.53 -14.07
N ALA A 321 23.23 1.39 -13.68
CA ALA A 321 22.52 2.29 -14.57
C ALA A 321 23.49 3.35 -15.14
N THR A 322 23.52 3.50 -16.46
CA THR A 322 24.39 4.47 -17.17
C THR A 322 23.70 5.81 -17.37
N ALA A 323 22.36 5.87 -17.26
CA ALA A 323 21.59 7.09 -17.38
C ALA A 323 20.25 7.00 -16.63
N LEU A 324 19.89 8.10 -15.95
CA LEU A 324 18.57 8.30 -15.34
C LEU A 324 17.57 8.87 -16.37
N ASP A 325 16.29 8.74 -16.06
CA ASP A 325 15.17 9.21 -16.88
C ASP A 325 14.24 10.15 -16.08
N PRO A 326 14.66 11.39 -15.74
CA PRO A 326 13.83 12.31 -14.96
C PRO A 326 12.48 12.60 -15.62
N GLU A 327 12.44 12.76 -16.94
CA GLU A 327 11.24 13.06 -17.71
C GLU A 327 10.24 11.90 -17.67
N GLY A 328 10.69 10.67 -17.96
CA GLY A 328 9.85 9.49 -17.84
C GLY A 328 9.39 9.25 -16.39
N SER A 329 10.25 9.56 -15.42
CA SER A 329 9.91 9.45 -13.99
C SER A 329 8.83 10.43 -13.57
N LEU A 330 8.80 11.63 -14.15
CA LEU A 330 7.76 12.61 -13.86
C LEU A 330 6.38 12.12 -14.32
N ILE A 331 6.30 11.48 -15.49
CA ILE A 331 5.05 10.89 -15.99
C ILE A 331 4.53 9.83 -15.00
N ASP A 332 5.42 8.91 -14.59
CA ASP A 332 5.11 7.88 -13.61
C ASP A 332 4.66 8.50 -12.28
N ALA A 333 5.39 9.52 -11.80
CA ALA A 333 5.15 10.16 -10.51
C ALA A 333 3.87 11.00 -10.47
N GLU A 334 3.49 11.70 -11.53
CA GLU A 334 2.21 12.42 -11.59
C GLU A 334 1.02 11.44 -11.58
N MET A 335 1.14 10.31 -12.28
CA MET A 335 0.16 9.23 -12.22
C MET A 335 0.11 8.59 -10.82
N GLY A 336 1.28 8.35 -10.23
CA GLY A 336 1.42 7.84 -8.86
C GLY A 336 0.78 8.76 -7.81
N ALA A 337 0.95 10.08 -7.96
CA ALA A 337 0.29 11.07 -7.11
C ALA A 337 -1.24 10.99 -7.23
N TYR A 338 -1.77 10.85 -8.45
CA TYR A 338 -3.22 10.69 -8.66
C TYR A 338 -3.76 9.39 -8.06
N TYR A 339 -3.05 8.27 -8.20
CA TYR A 339 -3.46 7.01 -7.58
C TYR A 339 -3.38 7.07 -6.05
N THR A 340 -2.34 7.72 -5.49
CA THR A 340 -2.23 7.95 -4.04
C THR A 340 -3.43 8.75 -3.51
N TRP A 341 -3.84 9.80 -4.23
CA TRP A 341 -5.05 10.55 -3.89
C TRP A 341 -6.31 9.68 -3.91
N LEU A 342 -6.47 8.81 -4.92
CA LEU A 342 -7.61 7.88 -4.97
C LEU A 342 -7.64 6.91 -3.78
N GLU A 343 -6.49 6.31 -3.43
CA GLU A 343 -6.39 5.41 -2.28
C GLU A 343 -6.64 6.12 -0.95
N MET A 344 -6.11 7.33 -0.78
CA MET A 344 -6.36 8.15 0.41
C MET A 344 -7.85 8.41 0.63
N ASN A 345 -8.60 8.72 -0.44
CA ASN A 345 -10.04 8.97 -0.36
C ASN A 345 -10.86 7.71 -0.03
N ARG A 346 -10.32 6.50 -0.20
CA ARG A 346 -11.00 5.26 0.22
C ARG A 346 -10.93 5.03 1.73
N ILE A 347 -9.93 5.63 2.40
CA ILE A 347 -9.64 5.41 3.84
C ILE A 347 -9.85 6.66 4.70
N SER A 348 -10.40 7.73 4.11
CA SER A 348 -10.62 9.02 4.77
C SER A 348 -12.06 9.44 4.54
N ALA A 349 -12.69 10.01 5.58
CA ALA A 349 -13.98 10.67 5.40
C ALA A 349 -13.82 11.90 4.50
N GLN A 350 -14.86 12.23 3.74
CA GLN A 350 -14.85 13.40 2.86
C GLN A 350 -14.51 14.67 3.66
N GLY A 351 -13.51 15.41 3.19
CA GLY A 351 -13.04 16.64 3.85
C GLY A 351 -12.25 16.41 5.14
N ASN A 352 -11.87 15.17 5.47
CA ASN A 352 -10.99 14.86 6.61
C ASN A 352 -9.57 14.43 6.19
N SER A 353 -9.06 15.09 5.15
CA SER A 353 -7.72 14.87 4.64
C SER A 353 -7.21 16.08 3.88
N THR A 354 -5.93 16.38 4.03
CA THR A 354 -5.18 17.31 3.18
C THR A 354 -4.22 16.51 2.31
N PHE A 355 -4.31 16.70 1.00
CA PHE A 355 -3.41 16.12 0.00
C PHE A 355 -2.63 17.23 -0.71
N VAL A 356 -1.31 17.07 -0.76
CA VAL A 356 -0.40 17.99 -1.46
C VAL A 356 0.39 17.20 -2.50
N ALA A 357 0.31 17.60 -3.76
CA ALA A 357 1.25 17.17 -4.79
C ALA A 357 2.13 18.34 -5.20
N TRP A 358 3.43 18.26 -4.92
CA TRP A 358 4.39 19.32 -5.21
C TRP A 358 5.40 18.87 -6.25
N ARG A 359 5.72 19.77 -7.18
CA ARG A 359 6.78 19.55 -8.15
C ARG A 359 8.09 20.15 -7.64
N GLU A 360 9.02 19.27 -7.30
CA GLU A 360 10.30 19.58 -6.65
C GLU A 360 11.08 20.65 -7.43
N GLY A 361 11.58 21.65 -6.71
CA GLY A 361 12.33 22.77 -7.28
C GLY A 361 11.48 23.82 -8.01
N THR A 362 10.14 23.73 -7.97
CA THR A 362 9.26 24.69 -8.64
C THR A 362 8.22 25.29 -7.69
N GLY A 363 7.66 26.44 -8.07
CA GLY A 363 6.53 27.06 -7.35
C GLY A 363 5.17 26.42 -7.63
N THR A 364 5.15 25.21 -8.20
CA THR A 364 3.94 24.55 -8.68
C THR A 364 3.52 23.38 -7.79
N ALA A 365 2.30 23.43 -7.27
CA ALA A 365 1.71 22.36 -6.48
C ALA A 365 0.19 22.28 -6.67
N VAL A 366 -0.41 21.14 -6.37
CA VAL A 366 -1.86 21.00 -6.16
C VAL A 366 -2.12 20.73 -4.69
N ILE A 367 -3.03 21.48 -4.09
CA ILE A 367 -3.57 21.21 -2.75
C ILE A 367 -5.03 20.82 -2.88
N ALA A 368 -5.38 19.64 -2.37
CA ALA A 368 -6.76 19.17 -2.22
C ALA A 368 -7.02 18.96 -0.73
N GLY A 369 -7.78 19.86 -0.14
CA GLY A 369 -8.20 19.83 1.27
C GLY A 369 -9.64 20.31 1.41
N LYS A 370 -10.14 20.39 2.64
CA LYS A 370 -11.53 20.75 2.92
C LYS A 370 -11.91 22.12 2.35
N ASN A 371 -10.97 23.06 2.42
CA ASN A 371 -11.18 24.46 2.03
C ASN A 371 -10.69 24.76 0.61
N ALA A 372 -10.14 23.77 -0.11
CA ALA A 372 -9.58 23.96 -1.44
C ALA A 372 -10.69 24.05 -2.51
N PRO A 373 -10.82 25.19 -3.24
CA PRO A 373 -11.78 25.28 -4.34
C PRO A 373 -11.33 24.40 -5.51
N GLN A 374 -12.08 23.32 -5.76
CA GLN A 374 -11.76 22.31 -6.77
C GLN A 374 -11.75 22.88 -8.19
N GLY A 375 -10.76 22.51 -9.01
CA GLY A 375 -10.70 22.90 -10.41
C GLY A 375 -10.19 24.32 -10.65
N THR A 376 -9.69 25.00 -9.61
CA THR A 376 -9.23 26.39 -9.71
C THR A 376 -7.71 26.52 -9.78
N VAL A 377 -7.26 27.70 -10.16
CA VAL A 377 -5.84 28.07 -10.21
C VAL A 377 -5.63 29.32 -9.37
N SER A 378 -4.59 29.34 -8.56
CA SER A 378 -4.11 30.52 -7.85
C SER A 378 -2.66 30.83 -8.23
N SER A 379 -2.45 32.02 -8.78
CA SER A 379 -1.14 32.62 -9.05
C SER A 379 -0.70 33.59 -7.95
N THR A 380 -1.42 33.64 -6.83
CA THR A 380 -1.03 34.48 -5.70
C THR A 380 0.26 33.95 -5.09
N PRO A 381 1.31 34.78 -4.92
CA PRO A 381 2.53 34.37 -4.24
C PRO A 381 2.25 33.94 -2.79
N LEU A 382 2.61 32.70 -2.44
CA LEU A 382 2.35 32.12 -1.13
C LEU A 382 3.55 31.28 -0.65
N THR A 383 3.73 31.19 0.66
CA THR A 383 4.48 30.09 1.28
C THR A 383 3.59 28.85 1.33
N LEU A 384 4.17 27.66 1.44
CA LEU A 384 3.37 26.45 1.63
C LEU A 384 2.58 26.49 2.93
N GLU A 385 3.18 26.96 4.02
CA GLU A 385 2.50 27.08 5.32
C GLU A 385 1.23 27.92 5.20
N LYS A 386 1.30 29.06 4.52
CA LYS A 386 0.13 29.91 4.27
C LYS A 386 -0.88 29.23 3.34
N ALA A 387 -0.42 28.49 2.34
CA ALA A 387 -1.30 27.74 1.46
C ALA A 387 -2.04 26.61 2.21
N LEU A 388 -1.37 25.89 3.12
CA LEU A 388 -2.00 24.88 3.97
C LEU A 388 -3.04 25.50 4.90
N LEU A 389 -2.74 26.64 5.54
CA LEU A 389 -3.71 27.35 6.38
C LEU A 389 -4.99 27.77 5.62
N LEU A 390 -4.87 28.08 4.32
CA LEU A 390 -6.00 28.52 3.50
C LEU A 390 -6.82 27.36 2.93
N PHE A 391 -6.16 26.24 2.59
CA PHE A 391 -6.77 25.20 1.73
C PHE A 391 -6.89 23.82 2.39
N ALA A 392 -6.19 23.55 3.49
CA ALA A 392 -6.23 22.27 4.20
C ALA A 392 -7.63 21.90 4.68
#